data_AF-A0A6B3ELA6-F1
#
_entry.id   AF-A0A6B3ELA6-F1
#
_cell.length_a   1.000
_cell.length_b   1.000
_cell.length_c   1.000
_cell.angle_alpha   90.00
_cell.angle_beta   90.00
_cell.angle_gamma   90.00
#
_symmetry.space_group_name_H-M   'P 1'
#
loop_
_entity.id
_entity.type
_entity.pdbx_description
1 polymer ?
#
loop_
_entity_poly.entity_id
_entity_poly.type
_entity_poly.pdbx_seq_one_letter_code
_entity_poly.pdbx_strand_id
1 'polypeptide(L)' 'MSEISWAKPPTSPTPLLVLPGEPESAKRARTFVRGELVKVSSVPGGHIEDVELVVSELVGNAVRYGTEP' A
#
# COMPACT_ATOMS: atom_id res chain seq x y z
N MET A 1 -7.13 -17.04 29.43
CA MET A 1 -7.76 -16.44 28.24
C MET A 1 -6.98 -15.17 27.93
N SER A 2 -6.21 -15.12 26.85
CA SER A 2 -5.46 -13.89 26.52
C SER A 2 -6.42 -12.87 25.92
N GLU A 3 -6.49 -11.70 26.55
CA GLU A 3 -7.14 -10.51 26.02
C GLU A 3 -6.59 -10.21 24.63
N ILE A 4 -7.48 -10.15 23.64
CA ILE A 4 -7.08 -9.81 22.29
C ILE A 4 -7.06 -8.28 22.20
N SER A 5 -5.85 -7.72 22.12
CA SER A 5 -5.64 -6.28 22.02
C SER A 5 -6.00 -5.80 20.62
N TRP A 6 -7.13 -5.11 20.47
CA TRP A 6 -7.43 -4.39 19.23
C TRP A 6 -6.54 -3.16 19.13
N ALA A 7 -5.90 -2.99 17.98
CA ALA A 7 -5.10 -1.81 17.70
C ALA A 7 -5.97 -0.56 17.89
N LYS A 8 -5.44 0.46 18.59
CA LYS A 8 -6.10 1.76 18.71
C LYS A 8 -6.37 2.32 17.31
N PRO A 9 -7.54 2.95 17.07
CA PRO A 9 -7.84 3.59 15.79
C PRO A 9 -6.75 4.61 15.44
N PRO A 10 -6.29 4.67 14.18
CA PRO A 10 -5.33 5.69 13.77
C PRO A 10 -5.92 7.08 14.00
N THR A 11 -5.17 7.95 14.66
CA THR A 11 -5.58 9.33 15.01
C THR A 11 -5.19 10.35 13.94
N SER A 12 -4.31 9.99 13.01
CA SER A 12 -3.97 10.79 11.83
C SER A 12 -4.82 10.34 10.62
N PRO A 13 -5.18 11.25 9.71
CA PRO A 13 -5.79 10.85 8.45
C PRO A 13 -4.89 9.85 7.73
N THR A 14 -5.47 8.70 7.35
CA THR A 14 -4.76 7.66 6.60
C THR A 14 -4.26 8.26 5.28
N PRO A 15 -2.98 8.11 4.93
CA PRO A 15 -2.48 8.52 3.63
C PRO A 15 -3.33 7.87 2.52
N LEU A 16 -3.97 8.70 1.68
CA LEU A 16 -4.84 8.25 0.60
C LEU A 16 -4.25 8.71 -0.74
N LEU A 17 -4.11 7.76 -1.66
CA LEU A 17 -3.70 8.02 -3.03
C LEU A 17 -4.78 7.49 -3.99
N VAL A 18 -5.29 8.37 -4.86
CA VAL A 18 -6.22 8.02 -5.93
C VAL A 18 -5.49 8.22 -7.27
N LEU A 19 -5.54 7.20 -8.14
CA LEU A 19 -4.81 7.18 -9.41
C LEU A 19 -5.77 6.83 -10.58
N PRO A 20 -5.45 7.28 -11.81
CA PRO A 20 -6.16 6.82 -13.00
C PRO A 20 -5.88 5.33 -13.27
N GLY A 21 -6.74 4.68 -14.05
CA GLY A 21 -6.58 3.29 -14.50
C GLY A 21 -5.56 3.13 -15.63
N GLU A 22 -4.32 3.59 -15.41
CA GLU A 22 -3.25 3.61 -16.41
C GLU A 22 -2.04 2.76 -15.96
N PRO A 23 -1.26 2.16 -16.88
CA PRO A 23 -0.09 1.35 -16.54
C PRO A 23 0.91 2.03 -15.59
N GLU A 24 1.10 3.35 -15.74
CA GLU A 24 1.99 4.17 -14.93
C GLU A 24 1.58 4.21 -13.45
N SER A 25 0.31 3.93 -13.14
CA SER A 25 -0.22 3.93 -11.78
C SER A 25 0.46 2.90 -10.88
N ALA A 26 0.89 1.75 -11.40
CA ALA A 26 1.63 0.77 -10.61
C ALA A 26 2.94 1.34 -10.06
N LYS A 27 3.67 2.10 -10.89
CA LYS A 27 4.92 2.77 -10.47
C LYS A 27 4.63 3.87 -9.44
N ARG A 28 3.61 4.71 -9.68
CA ARG A 28 3.23 5.79 -8.76
C ARG A 28 2.82 5.25 -7.39
N ALA A 29 2.06 4.16 -7.35
CA ALA A 29 1.64 3.50 -6.12
C ALA A 29 2.82 2.92 -5.33
N ARG A 30 3.79 2.26 -6.00
CA ARG A 30 5.02 1.78 -5.34
C ARG A 30 5.84 2.93 -4.74
N THR A 31 6.02 4.02 -5.48
CA THR A 31 6.76 5.19 -4.96
C THR A 31 6.07 5.79 -3.73
N PHE A 32 4.73 5.88 -3.77
CA PHE A 32 3.95 6.37 -2.64
C PHE A 32 4.11 5.49 -1.41
N VAL A 33 3.92 4.17 -1.53
CA VAL A 33 4.01 3.26 -0.36
C VAL A 33 5.42 3.24 0.20
N ARG A 34 6.47 3.29 -0.63
CA ARG A 34 7.85 3.46 -0.15
C ARG A 34 7.98 4.71 0.72
N GLY A 35 7.48 5.84 0.21
CA GLY A 35 7.52 7.13 0.91
C GLY A 35 6.82 7.10 2.27
N GLU A 36 5.75 6.33 2.43
CA GLU A 36 5.09 6.13 3.73
C GLU A 36 5.85 5.16 4.63
N LEU A 37 6.37 4.05 4.09
CA LEU A 37 7.07 3.04 4.88
C LEU A 37 8.42 3.52 5.42
N VAL A 38 9.15 4.37 4.70
CA VAL A 38 10.41 4.94 5.20
C VAL A 38 10.21 5.89 6.40
N LYS A 39 8.99 6.35 6.66
CA LYS A 39 8.65 7.14 7.86
C LYS A 39 8.44 6.26 9.09
N VAL A 40 8.29 4.95 8.91
CA VAL A 40 8.07 3.99 9.99
C VAL A 40 9.43 3.54 10.53
N SER A 41 9.67 3.80 11.82
CA SER A 41 10.98 3.64 12.47
C SER A 41 11.46 2.18 12.61
N SER A 42 10.58 1.20 12.40
CA SER A 42 10.86 -0.21 12.67
C SER A 42 10.36 -1.15 11.58
N VAL A 43 10.52 -0.80 10.31
CA VAL A 43 10.24 -1.73 9.21
C VAL A 43 11.36 -2.77 9.14
N PRO A 44 11.07 -4.07 9.29
CA PRO A 44 12.07 -5.12 9.10
C PRO A 44 12.65 -5.08 7.67
N GLY A 45 13.93 -5.46 7.54
CA GLY A 45 14.60 -5.45 6.24
C GLY A 45 13.90 -6.34 5.21
N GLY A 46 13.81 -5.88 3.96
CA GLY A 46 13.16 -6.59 2.86
C GLY A 46 11.63 -6.38 2.76
N HIS A 47 10.97 -5.96 3.84
CA HIS A 47 9.51 -5.78 3.81
C HIS A 47 9.04 -4.57 3.00
N ILE A 48 9.89 -3.56 2.80
CA ILE A 48 9.55 -2.44 1.91
C ILE A 48 9.43 -2.97 0.47
N GLU A 49 10.38 -3.79 0.05
CA GLU A 49 10.39 -4.43 -1.27
C GLU A 49 9.21 -5.40 -1.45
N ASP A 50 8.90 -6.19 -0.42
CA ASP A 50 7.74 -7.10 -0.42
C ASP A 50 6.43 -6.32 -0.61
N VAL A 51 6.22 -5.24 0.16
CA VAL A 51 5.02 -4.41 0.06
C VAL A 51 4.93 -3.74 -1.31
N GLU A 52 6.04 -3.28 -1.87
CA GLU A 52 6.08 -2.72 -3.21
C GLU A 52 5.69 -3.70 -4.29
N LEU A 53 6.16 -4.94 -4.19
CA LEU A 53 5.76 -6.01 -5.10
C LEU A 53 4.24 -6.22 -5.01
N VAL A 54 3.69 -6.37 -3.81
CA VAL A 54 2.25 -6.55 -3.59
C VAL A 54 1.44 -5.38 -4.15
N VAL A 55 1.87 -4.14 -3.90
CA VAL A 55 1.21 -2.93 -4.41
C VAL A 55 1.27 -2.87 -5.94
N SER A 56 2.40 -3.24 -6.54
CA SER A 56 2.55 -3.30 -7.99
C SER A 56 1.55 -4.26 -8.62
N GLU A 57 1.45 -5.48 -8.08
CA GLU A 57 0.56 -6.51 -8.60
C GLU A 57 -0.91 -6.13 -8.39
N LEU A 58 -1.25 -5.59 -7.22
CA LEU A 58 -2.61 -5.14 -6.93
C LEU A 58 -3.06 -4.05 -7.90
N VAL A 59 -2.24 -3.01 -8.09
CA VAL A 59 -2.57 -1.91 -9.02
C VAL A 59 -2.53 -2.38 -10.46
N GLY A 60 -1.58 -3.25 -10.83
CA GLY A 60 -1.50 -3.85 -12.15
C GLY A 60 -2.76 -4.68 -12.48
N ASN A 61 -3.28 -5.43 -11.50
CA ASN A 61 -4.55 -6.15 -11.65
C ASN A 61 -5.73 -5.19 -11.78
N ALA A 62 -5.78 -4.13 -10.97
CA ALA A 62 -6.84 -3.12 -11.06
C ALA A 62 -6.85 -2.41 -12.43
N VAL A 63 -5.68 -2.09 -12.99
CA VAL A 63 -5.57 -1.51 -14.34
C VAL A 63 -6.02 -2.50 -15.42
N ARG A 64 -5.66 -3.78 -15.30
CA ARG A 64 -5.99 -4.82 -16.30
C ARG A 64 -7.46 -5.25 -16.26
N TYR A 65 -8.05 -5.33 -15.08
CA TYR A 65 -9.34 -5.98 -14.86
C TYR A 65 -10.40 -5.08 -14.22
N GLY A 66 -10.03 -3.90 -13.72
CA GLY A 66 -10.95 -2.99 -13.02
C GLY A 66 -11.96 -2.28 -13.93
N THR A 67 -12.00 -2.65 -15.21
CA THR A 67 -12.98 -2.17 -16.19
C THR A 67 -13.98 -3.26 -16.60
N GLU A 68 -14.06 -4.38 -15.88
CA GLU A 68 -15.16 -5.34 -16.08
C GLU A 68 -16.51 -4.70 -15.66
N PRO A 69 -17.58 -4.83 -16.47
CA PRO A 69 -18.93 -4.34 -16.14
C PRO A 69 -19.60 -5.07 -14.96
#